data_AF-A0A357XZD6-F1
#
_entry.id   AF-A0A357XZD6-F1
#
_cell.length_a   1.000
_cell.length_b   1.000
_cell.length_c   1.000
_cell.angle_alpha   90.00
_cell.angle_beta   90.00
_cell.angle_gamma   90.00
#
_symmetry.space_group_name_H-M   'P 1'
#
loop_
_entity.id
_entity.type
_entity.pdbx_description
1 polymer ?
#
loop_
_entity_poly.entity_id
_entity_poly.type
_entity_poly.pdbx_seq_one_letter_code
_entity_poly.pdbx_strand_id
1 'polypeptide(L)'
;MQRREMLLTPFGLLAATAIGEQTLAALVDGDKDKKEYLIKECGLTYDHLGIPTDQEMKWDTYLDNLKIHIQEYENDPFGIEWMKFESGCPLPEIIQKRPHVAFVVNDIEKAAKGFEMLVPISEPRPGMKTCFIVHKGIGIEFVVRAK
;
A
#
# COMPACT_ATOMS: atom_id res chain seq x y z
N MET A 1 -8.26 -55.73 -22.44
CA MET A 1 -8.78 -56.71 -21.46
C MET A 1 -7.56 -57.42 -20.87
N GLN A 2 -7.54 -57.61 -19.55
CA GLN A 2 -6.41 -57.99 -18.67
C GLN A 2 -5.46 -56.85 -18.27
N ARG A 3 -5.13 -56.58 -17.00
CA ARG A 3 -5.66 -56.93 -15.66
C ARG A 3 -5.18 -55.80 -14.73
N ARG A 4 -6.06 -55.34 -13.83
CA ARG A 4 -5.70 -54.48 -12.68
C ARG A 4 -4.94 -55.33 -11.67
N GLU A 5 -3.80 -54.84 -11.20
CA GLU A 5 -3.21 -55.24 -9.92
C GLU A 5 -3.03 -53.95 -9.11
N MET A 6 -3.80 -53.87 -8.03
CA MET A 6 -3.90 -52.76 -7.10
C MET A 6 -3.20 -53.24 -5.83
N LEU A 7 -2.00 -52.72 -5.54
CA LEU A 7 -1.34 -52.97 -4.26
C LEU A 7 -1.81 -51.90 -3.26
N LEU A 8 -2.66 -52.32 -2.33
CA LEU A 8 -2.85 -51.65 -1.04
C LEU A 8 -1.64 -51.95 -0.16
N THR A 9 -1.02 -50.92 0.40
CA THR A 9 -0.24 -51.04 1.65
C THR A 9 -0.82 -50.10 2.70
N PRO A 10 -0.81 -50.51 3.99
CA PRO A 10 -1.61 -49.88 5.03
C PRO A 10 -0.89 -48.66 5.64
N PHE A 11 -1.65 -47.59 5.86
CA PHE A 11 -1.37 -46.49 6.81
C PHE A 11 0.04 -45.86 6.87
N GLY A 12 0.09 -44.58 6.47
CA GLY A 12 0.92 -43.56 7.15
C GLY A 12 2.19 -43.14 6.43
N LEU A 13 2.16 -42.00 5.72
CA LEU A 13 2.61 -40.71 6.26
C LEU A 13 2.51 -39.66 5.14
N LEU A 14 1.79 -38.59 5.44
CA LEU A 14 1.70 -37.39 4.63
C LEU A 14 3.09 -36.72 4.60
N ALA A 15 3.74 -36.73 3.45
CA ALA A 15 4.93 -35.92 3.20
C ALA A 15 4.87 -35.33 1.79
N ALA A 16 3.90 -34.45 1.56
CA ALA A 16 4.04 -33.41 0.56
C ALA A 16 4.60 -32.17 1.27
N THR A 17 5.90 -32.20 1.56
CA THR A 17 6.67 -30.99 1.90
C THR A 17 6.76 -30.12 0.65
N ALA A 18 5.74 -29.30 0.44
CA ALA A 18 5.73 -28.18 -0.50
C ALA A 18 4.71 -27.13 -0.04
N ILE A 19 4.75 -26.77 1.24
CA ILE A 19 4.10 -25.56 1.77
C ILE A 19 5.20 -24.58 2.13
N GLY A 20 5.71 -23.84 1.15
CA GLY A 20 6.79 -22.91 1.44
C GLY A 20 7.23 -22.00 0.32
N GLU A 21 6.45 -21.83 -0.76
CA GLU A 21 6.72 -20.77 -1.75
C GLU A 21 5.57 -20.59 -2.75
N GLN A 22 4.33 -20.92 -2.35
CA GLN A 22 3.19 -20.39 -3.10
C GLN A 22 3.15 -18.89 -2.84
N THR A 23 3.59 -18.15 -3.85
CA THR A 23 3.56 -16.69 -3.88
C THR A 23 2.19 -16.22 -3.38
N LEU A 24 2.18 -15.34 -2.39
CA LEU A 24 0.98 -14.66 -1.89
C LEU A 24 0.16 -14.02 -3.03
N ALA A 25 0.80 -13.77 -4.17
CA ALA A 25 0.16 -13.36 -5.42
C ALA A 25 -0.92 -14.33 -5.93
N ALA A 26 -0.88 -15.61 -5.56
CA ALA A 26 -1.84 -16.64 -5.99
C ALA A 26 -2.98 -16.90 -4.99
N LEU A 27 -3.01 -16.24 -3.82
CA LEU A 27 -3.99 -16.52 -2.76
C LEU A 27 -5.16 -15.54 -2.69
N VAL A 28 -5.26 -14.61 -3.65
CA VAL A 28 -6.24 -13.53 -3.58
C VAL A 28 -6.87 -13.36 -4.96
N ASP A 29 -7.89 -14.17 -5.24
CA ASP A 29 -8.57 -14.18 -6.53
C ASP A 29 -9.66 -13.08 -6.54
N GLY A 30 -9.21 -11.81 -6.59
CA GLY A 30 -10.06 -10.63 -6.73
C GLY A 30 -9.89 -9.54 -5.67
N ASP A 31 -10.37 -8.33 -5.98
CA ASP A 31 -10.24 -7.14 -5.11
C ASP A 31 -10.87 -7.33 -3.71
N LYS A 32 -11.91 -8.19 -3.60
CA LYS A 32 -12.59 -8.45 -2.33
C LYS A 32 -11.69 -9.18 -1.34
N ASP A 33 -11.07 -10.26 -1.78
CA ASP A 33 -10.16 -11.05 -0.97
C ASP A 33 -8.94 -10.20 -0.58
N LYS A 34 -8.51 -9.29 -1.47
CA LYS A 34 -7.37 -8.40 -1.22
C LYS A 34 -7.70 -7.38 -0.16
N LYS A 35 -8.89 -6.78 -0.23
CA LYS A 35 -9.39 -5.86 0.79
C LYS A 35 -9.49 -6.55 2.15
N GLU A 36 -10.03 -7.76 2.20
CA GLU A 36 -10.16 -8.51 3.45
C GLU A 36 -8.79 -8.84 4.06
N TYR A 37 -7.83 -9.29 3.25
CA TYR A 37 -6.44 -9.48 3.67
C TYR A 37 -5.82 -8.21 4.22
N LEU A 38 -5.91 -7.08 3.50
CA LEU A 38 -5.34 -5.81 3.94
C LEU A 38 -5.94 -5.33 5.27
N ILE A 39 -7.25 -5.48 5.45
CA ILE A 39 -7.92 -5.11 6.71
C ILE A 39 -7.46 -6.03 7.85
N LYS A 40 -7.53 -7.35 7.67
CA LYS A 40 -7.29 -8.31 8.76
C LYS A 40 -5.82 -8.45 9.12
N GLU A 41 -4.97 -8.56 8.11
CA GLU A 41 -3.55 -8.89 8.30
C GLU A 41 -2.65 -7.66 8.36
N CYS A 42 -3.05 -6.56 7.69
CA CYS A 42 -2.27 -5.33 7.64
C CYS A 42 -2.90 -4.19 8.46
N GLY A 43 -4.11 -4.35 9.00
CA GLY A 43 -4.78 -3.30 9.78
C GLY A 43 -5.20 -2.07 8.96
N LEU A 44 -5.45 -2.26 7.66
CA LEU A 44 -5.76 -1.18 6.73
C LEU A 44 -6.92 -0.30 7.22
N THR A 45 -6.61 0.97 7.51
CA THR A 45 -7.59 1.97 7.94
C THR A 45 -7.41 3.22 7.10
N TYR A 46 -8.51 3.85 6.68
CA TYR A 46 -8.47 5.12 5.95
C TYR A 46 -7.74 6.17 6.79
N ASP A 47 -6.88 6.94 6.13
CA ASP A 47 -6.15 8.02 6.75
C ASP A 47 -6.57 9.38 6.19
N HIS A 48 -6.24 9.64 4.92
CA HIS A 48 -6.54 10.90 4.27
C HIS A 48 -6.69 10.77 2.75
N LEU A 49 -7.16 11.83 2.12
CA LEU A 49 -7.20 12.05 0.67
C LEU A 49 -6.28 13.22 0.34
N GLY A 50 -5.17 12.94 -0.35
CA GLY A 50 -4.26 13.97 -0.83
C GLY A 50 -4.69 14.50 -2.19
N ILE A 51 -4.82 15.82 -2.30
CA ILE A 51 -5.30 16.51 -3.49
C ILE A 51 -4.27 17.55 -3.95
N PRO A 52 -3.64 17.33 -5.12
CA PRO A 52 -2.79 18.34 -5.74
C PRO A 52 -3.60 19.58 -6.17
N THR A 53 -3.02 20.76 -5.97
CA THR A 53 -3.59 22.03 -6.41
C THR A 53 -2.50 23.01 -6.84
N ASP A 54 -2.83 23.82 -7.85
CA ASP A 54 -2.01 24.96 -8.28
C ASP A 54 -2.38 26.26 -7.55
N GLN A 55 -3.49 26.24 -6.80
CA GLN A 55 -3.98 27.42 -6.08
C GLN A 55 -3.03 27.80 -4.95
N GLU A 56 -2.89 29.10 -4.71
CA GLU A 56 -2.20 29.59 -3.51
C GLU A 56 -3.15 29.54 -2.32
N MET A 57 -2.70 28.91 -1.24
CA MET A 57 -3.49 28.68 -0.03
C MET A 57 -2.69 29.10 1.20
N LYS A 58 -3.35 29.10 2.36
CA LYS A 58 -2.63 29.17 3.63
C LYS A 58 -2.10 27.78 3.94
N TRP A 59 -0.80 27.60 3.78
CA TRP A 59 -0.10 26.33 4.03
C TRP A 59 0.26 26.17 5.51
N ASP A 60 0.16 24.94 6.00
CA ASP A 60 0.53 24.59 7.38
C ASP A 60 2.01 24.18 7.45
N THR A 61 2.47 23.37 6.48
CA THR A 61 3.82 22.81 6.46
C THR A 61 4.46 22.90 5.08
N TYR A 62 5.77 23.13 5.03
CA TYR A 62 6.59 22.99 3.83
C TYR A 62 7.67 21.91 4.02
N LEU A 63 7.68 20.92 3.13
CA LEU A 63 8.66 19.82 3.14
C LEU A 63 9.78 20.12 2.13
N ASP A 64 10.89 20.69 2.61
CA ASP A 64 11.98 21.17 1.74
C ASP A 64 12.61 20.07 0.86
N ASN A 65 12.79 18.88 1.43
CA ASN A 65 13.34 17.71 0.73
C ASN A 65 12.44 17.21 -0.42
N LEU A 66 11.13 17.47 -0.34
CA LEU A 66 10.16 17.05 -1.34
C LEU A 66 9.65 18.23 -2.19
N LYS A 67 9.91 19.48 -1.77
CA LYS A 67 9.40 20.70 -2.40
C LYS A 67 7.88 20.74 -2.49
N ILE A 68 7.23 20.49 -1.35
CA ILE A 68 5.77 20.40 -1.23
C ILE A 68 5.28 21.33 -0.14
N HIS A 69 4.27 22.14 -0.46
CA HIS A 69 3.45 22.83 0.53
C HIS A 69 2.22 21.99 0.85
N ILE A 70 1.90 21.86 2.14
CA ILE A 70 0.84 20.99 2.64
C ILE A 70 -0.08 21.77 3.56
N GLN A 71 -1.39 21.61 3.37
CA GLN A 71 -2.39 21.86 4.39
C GLN A 71 -2.68 20.52 5.09
N GLU A 72 -2.38 20.42 6.37
CA GLU A 72 -2.36 19.16 7.12
C GLU A 72 -3.77 18.60 7.33
N TYR A 73 -3.97 17.32 6.99
CA TYR A 73 -5.29 16.66 7.07
C TYR A 73 -5.75 16.44 8.51
N GLU A 74 -4.86 16.47 9.50
CA GLU A 74 -5.19 16.33 10.93
C GLU A 74 -6.15 17.43 11.42
N ASN A 75 -6.17 18.57 10.73
CA ASN A 75 -7.06 19.70 11.04
C ASN A 75 -8.40 19.63 10.28
N ASP A 76 -8.59 18.64 9.39
CA ASP A 76 -9.79 18.46 8.59
C ASP A 76 -10.62 17.26 9.09
N PRO A 77 -11.94 17.41 9.34
CA PRO A 77 -12.76 16.33 9.89
C PRO A 77 -12.96 15.13 8.95
N PHE A 78 -12.59 15.26 7.68
CA PHE A 78 -12.70 14.21 6.66
C PHE A 78 -11.33 13.72 6.15
N GLY A 79 -10.24 14.25 6.72
CA GLY A 79 -8.89 13.92 6.31
C GLY A 79 -8.56 14.42 4.90
N ILE A 80 -8.93 15.65 4.55
CA ILE A 80 -8.54 16.26 3.28
C ILE A 80 -7.16 16.91 3.43
N GLU A 81 -6.18 16.47 2.63
CA GLU A 81 -4.86 17.09 2.52
C GLU A 81 -4.75 17.85 1.19
N TRP A 82 -4.49 19.16 1.25
CA TRP A 82 -4.16 19.93 0.03
C TRP A 82 -2.66 20.03 -0.14
N MET A 83 -2.20 19.77 -1.35
CA MET A 83 -0.78 19.74 -1.67
C MET A 83 -0.46 20.62 -2.87
N LYS A 84 0.59 21.42 -2.76
CA LYS A 84 1.17 22.15 -3.90
C LYS A 84 2.62 21.72 -4.12
N PHE A 85 2.90 21.21 -5.30
CA PHE A 85 4.21 20.71 -5.69
C PHE A 85 4.98 21.79 -6.46
N GLU A 86 6.19 22.10 -6.03
CA GLU A 86 7.05 23.02 -6.78
C GLU A 86 7.83 22.31 -7.89
N SER A 87 8.36 23.11 -8.81
CA SER A 87 9.29 22.62 -9.84
C SER A 87 10.48 21.91 -9.20
N GLY A 88 10.81 20.73 -9.72
CA GLY A 88 11.87 19.88 -9.20
C GLY A 88 11.47 18.98 -8.03
N CYS A 89 10.18 18.90 -7.67
CA CYS A 89 9.69 17.86 -6.77
C CYS A 89 10.12 16.47 -7.27
N PRO A 90 10.73 15.62 -6.42
CA PRO A 90 11.27 14.32 -6.84
C PRO A 90 10.20 13.23 -6.97
N LEU A 91 8.95 13.50 -6.56
CA LEU A 91 7.88 12.51 -6.61
C LEU A 91 7.41 12.26 -8.05
N PRO A 92 6.93 11.06 -8.38
CA PRO A 92 6.35 10.76 -9.69
C PRO A 92 5.20 11.68 -10.09
N GLU A 93 5.08 12.00 -11.38
CA GLU A 93 4.03 12.91 -11.89
C GLU A 93 2.61 12.48 -11.52
N ILE A 94 2.34 11.18 -11.39
CA ILE A 94 1.01 10.68 -11.02
C ILE A 94 0.58 11.19 -9.63
N ILE A 95 1.52 11.33 -8.69
CA ILE A 95 1.25 11.88 -7.36
C ILE A 95 1.08 13.40 -7.44
N GLN A 96 1.91 14.07 -8.25
CA GLN A 96 1.85 15.52 -8.39
C GLN A 96 0.60 16.02 -9.14
N LYS A 97 0.00 15.20 -10.00
CA LYS A 97 -1.10 15.62 -10.90
C LYS A 97 -2.45 14.98 -10.61
N ARG A 98 -2.52 13.99 -9.72
CA ARG A 98 -3.77 13.28 -9.41
C ARG A 98 -3.94 13.10 -7.91
N PRO A 99 -5.18 13.07 -7.41
CA PRO A 99 -5.43 12.70 -6.03
C PRO A 99 -4.92 11.29 -5.72
N HIS A 100 -4.55 11.08 -4.46
CA HIS A 100 -4.20 9.78 -3.92
C HIS A 100 -4.97 9.52 -2.63
N VAL A 101 -5.18 8.24 -2.31
CA VAL A 101 -5.82 7.84 -1.05
C VAL A 101 -4.77 7.20 -0.16
N ALA A 102 -4.69 7.66 1.09
CA ALA A 102 -3.77 7.14 2.07
C ALA A 102 -4.45 6.23 3.09
N PHE A 103 -3.73 5.21 3.51
CA PHE A 103 -4.16 4.27 4.54
C PHE A 103 -3.06 4.04 5.56
N VAL A 104 -3.44 3.99 6.84
CA VAL A 104 -2.57 3.46 7.89
C VAL A 104 -2.58 1.94 7.82
N VAL A 105 -1.39 1.36 7.95
CA VAL A 105 -1.16 -0.09 8.08
C VAL A 105 -0.20 -0.39 9.23
N ASN A 106 -0.23 -1.63 9.73
CA ASN A 106 0.67 -2.11 10.76
C ASN A 106 2.02 -2.60 10.20
N ASP A 107 2.04 -3.03 8.94
CA ASP A 107 3.19 -3.64 8.26
C ASP A 107 3.16 -3.23 6.79
N ILE A 108 4.07 -2.31 6.44
CA ILE A 108 4.08 -1.68 5.11
C ILE A 108 4.60 -2.65 4.04
N GLU A 109 5.55 -3.52 4.39
CA GLU A 109 6.09 -4.53 3.49
C GLU A 109 5.01 -5.55 3.09
N LYS A 110 4.17 -5.98 4.04
CA LYS A 110 3.02 -6.86 3.74
C LYS A 110 1.96 -6.15 2.91
N ALA A 111 1.62 -4.92 3.25
CA ALA A 111 0.58 -4.16 2.55
C ALA A 111 0.96 -3.88 1.07
N ALA A 112 2.22 -3.53 0.81
CA ALA A 112 2.72 -3.23 -0.53
C ALA A 112 2.97 -4.49 -1.39
N LYS A 113 2.94 -5.69 -0.81
CA LYS A 113 3.30 -6.93 -1.52
C LYS A 113 2.39 -7.21 -2.71
N GLY A 114 3.01 -7.42 -3.88
CA GLY A 114 2.30 -7.74 -5.12
C GLY A 114 1.56 -6.55 -5.73
N PHE A 115 1.92 -5.32 -5.35
CA PHE A 115 1.53 -4.10 -6.06
C PHE A 115 2.75 -3.50 -6.79
N GLU A 116 2.47 -2.74 -7.84
CA GLU A 116 3.48 -1.95 -8.52
C GLU A 116 3.80 -0.69 -7.68
N MET A 117 5.06 -0.54 -7.28
CA MET A 117 5.52 0.61 -6.51
C MET A 117 5.76 1.83 -7.39
N LEU A 118 5.23 2.98 -6.94
CA LEU A 118 5.55 4.31 -7.46
C LEU A 118 6.69 4.97 -6.69
N VAL A 119 6.64 4.86 -5.36
CA VAL A 119 7.64 5.41 -4.45
C VAL A 119 8.03 4.32 -3.47
N PRO A 120 9.33 3.96 -3.37
CA PRO A 120 9.81 3.01 -2.39
C PRO A 120 9.50 3.39 -0.95
N ILE A 121 9.51 2.39 -0.08
CA ILE A 121 9.42 2.61 1.37
C ILE A 121 10.51 3.60 1.78
N SER A 122 10.08 4.72 2.34
CA SER A 122 10.93 5.82 2.76
C SER A 122 10.42 6.39 4.09
N GLU A 123 11.24 7.24 4.72
CA GLU A 123 10.92 7.89 5.98
C GLU A 123 10.94 9.41 5.78
N PRO A 124 9.85 10.02 5.28
CA PRO A 124 9.81 11.45 4.96
C PRO A 124 9.87 12.33 6.22
N ARG A 125 9.45 11.81 7.38
CA ARG A 125 9.59 12.43 8.70
C ARG A 125 10.02 11.36 9.72
N PRO A 126 10.81 11.71 10.75
CA PRO A 126 11.26 10.74 11.76
C PRO A 126 10.09 9.98 12.40
N GLY A 127 10.18 8.64 12.41
CA GLY A 127 9.16 7.76 12.96
C GLY A 127 7.96 7.51 12.05
N MET A 128 7.97 7.99 10.81
CA MET A 128 6.90 7.76 9.83
C MET A 128 7.44 7.08 8.59
N LYS A 129 7.03 5.84 8.33
CA LYS A 129 7.33 5.17 7.05
C LYS A 129 6.18 5.35 6.09
N THR A 130 6.49 5.62 4.82
CA THR A 130 5.51 5.68 3.73
C THR A 130 6.02 4.98 2.48
N CYS A 131 5.10 4.50 1.66
CA CYS A 131 5.36 4.11 0.27
C CYS A 131 4.11 4.40 -0.58
N PHE A 132 4.32 4.56 -1.88
CA PHE A 132 3.23 4.71 -2.83
C PHE A 132 3.19 3.53 -3.79
N ILE A 133 2.00 3.01 -4.04
CA ILE A 133 1.73 2.05 -5.10
C ILE A 133 0.76 2.65 -6.12
N VAL A 134 0.72 2.08 -7.33
CA VAL A 134 -0.30 2.39 -8.32
C VAL A 134 -1.38 1.30 -8.32
N HIS A 135 -2.63 1.72 -8.25
CA HIS A 135 -3.78 0.83 -8.42
C HIS A 135 -4.83 1.52 -9.28
N LYS A 136 -5.24 0.90 -10.39
CA LYS A 136 -6.25 1.46 -11.32
C LYS A 136 -5.95 2.91 -11.75
N GLY A 137 -4.67 3.25 -11.93
CA GLY A 137 -4.24 4.56 -12.40
C GLY A 137 -4.28 5.69 -11.37
N ILE A 138 -4.51 5.37 -10.09
CA ILE A 138 -4.41 6.30 -8.95
C ILE A 138 -3.28 5.87 -8.01
N GLY A 139 -2.68 6.86 -7.33
CA GLY A 139 -1.75 6.60 -6.25
C GLY A 139 -2.48 6.12 -5.01
N ILE A 140 -1.94 5.12 -4.34
CA ILE A 140 -2.35 4.71 -3.00
C ILE A 140 -1.12 4.82 -2.10
N GLU A 141 -1.26 5.56 -1.01
CA GLU A 141 -0.22 5.69 0.02
C GLU A 141 -0.48 4.69 1.16
N PHE A 142 0.57 4.00 1.59
CA PHE A 142 0.55 3.26 2.85
C PHE A 142 1.45 3.95 3.85
N VAL A 143 0.91 4.21 5.04
CA VAL A 143 1.61 4.91 6.13
C VAL A 143 1.72 4.01 7.35
N VAL A 144 2.89 4.01 7.99
CA VAL A 144 3.10 3.46 9.34
C VAL A 144 3.58 4.61 10.21
N ARG A 145 2.84 4.90 11.29
CA ARG A 145 3.25 5.85 12.32
C ARG A 145 3.88 5.12 13.50
N ALA A 146 4.95 5.66 14.06
CA ALA A 146 5.44 5.25 15.37
C ALA A 146 4.32 5.42 16.41
N LYS A 147 4.17 4.42 17.27
CA LYS A 147 3.27 4.49 18.44
C LYS A 147 3.91 5.27 19.57
#